data_AF-A0A6L5XA02-F1
#
_entry.id   AF-A0A6L5XA02-F1
#
_cell.length_a   1.000
_cell.length_b   1.000
_cell.length_c   1.000
_cell.angle_alpha   90.00
_cell.angle_beta   90.00
_cell.angle_gamma   90.00
#
_symmetry.space_group_name_H-M   'P 1'
#
loop_
_entity.id
_entity.type
_entity.pdbx_description
1 polymer ?
#
loop_
_entity_poly.entity_id
_entity_poly.type
_entity_poly.pdbx_seq_one_letter_code
_entity_poly.pdbx_strand_id
1 'polypeptide(L)' 'MEIFGGIVERGEVSQVHQDGYIISSLDRNGIITRPIKPVGTESYKAGDRVYYFIFNDGTGRIICGM' A
#
# COMPACT_ATOMS: atom_id res chain seq x y z
N MET A 1 -5.28 3.38 23.79
CA MET A 1 -6.21 2.46 23.10
C MET A 1 -5.38 1.72 22.07
N GLU A 2 -5.16 0.42 22.25
CA GLU A 2 -4.41 -0.35 21.25
C GLU A 2 -5.33 -0.61 20.06
N ILE A 3 -4.92 -0.15 18.88
CA ILE A 3 -5.63 -0.40 17.64
C ILE A 3 -5.14 -1.76 17.14
N PHE A 4 -5.97 -2.79 17.30
CA PHE A 4 -5.71 -4.12 16.74
C PHE A 4 -6.21 -4.15 15.30
N GLY A 5 -5.32 -4.38 14.34
CA GLY A 5 -5.65 -4.55 12.91
C GLY A 5 -4.89 -3.61 11.97
N GLY A 6 -4.93 -3.94 10.68
CA GLY A 6 -4.42 -3.09 9.61
C GLY A 6 -5.51 -2.12 9.14
N ILE A 7 -5.13 -0.88 8.85
CA ILE A 7 -6.03 0.11 8.25
C ILE A 7 -6.04 -0.12 6.74
N VAL A 8 -7.22 -0.33 6.16
CA VAL A 8 -7.41 -0.41 4.70
C VAL A 8 -7.55 0.98 4.12
N GLU A 9 -6.83 1.25 3.04
CA GLU A 9 -6.73 2.54 2.39
C GLU A 9 -6.69 2.42 0.86
N ARG A 10 -7.02 3.53 0.20
CA ARG A 10 -6.80 3.77 -1.22
C ARG A 10 -5.45 4.42 -1.43
N GLY A 11 -4.75 3.98 -2.46
CA GLY A 11 -3.43 4.50 -2.79
C GLY A 11 -3.15 4.52 -4.28
N GLU A 12 -2.07 5.20 -4.63
CA GLU A 12 -1.48 5.18 -5.96
C GLU A 12 -0.06 4.64 -5.85
N VAL A 13 0.31 3.72 -6.75
CA VAL A 13 1.69 3.24 -6.86
C VAL A 13 2.56 4.39 -7.33
N SER A 14 3.34 4.98 -6.42
CA SER A 14 4.23 6.09 -6.78
C SER A 14 5.57 5.59 -7.33
N GLN A 15 6.02 4.40 -6.94
CA GLN A 15 7.26 3.81 -7.44
C GLN A 15 7.22 2.27 -7.41
N VAL A 16 7.79 1.65 -8.44
CA VAL A 16 8.12 0.22 -8.46
C VAL A 16 9.51 0.03 -7.86
N HIS A 17 9.64 -0.82 -6.85
CA HIS A 17 10.87 -1.14 -6.15
C HIS A 17 11.21 -2.63 -6.33
N GLN A 18 12.48 -3.03 -6.19
CA GLN A 18 12.87 -4.44 -6.32
C GLN A 18 12.14 -5.36 -5.32
N ASP A 19 11.76 -4.80 -4.16
CA ASP A 19 11.15 -5.52 -3.03
C ASP A 19 9.62 -5.39 -2.96
N GLY A 20 9.00 -4.69 -3.91
CA GLY A 20 7.55 -4.45 -3.93
C GLY A 20 7.21 -3.09 -4.52
N TYR A 21 6.17 -2.45 -3.99
CA TYR A 21 5.66 -1.19 -4.51
C TYR A 21 5.57 -0.16 -3.39
N ILE A 22 5.96 1.07 -3.69
CA ILE A 22 5.79 2.22 -2.81
C ILE A 22 4.46 2.87 -3.18
N ILE A 23 3.57 2.99 -2.20
CA ILE A 23 2.23 3.52 -2.38
C ILE A 23 2.12 4.88 -1.69
N SER A 24 1.64 5.88 -2.43
CA SER A 24 1.21 7.16 -1.87
C SER A 24 -0.26 7.04 -1.46
N SER A 25 -0.56 7.37 -0.20
CA SER A 25 -1.94 7.29 0.30
C SER A 25 -2.80 8.38 -0.32
N LEU A 26 -4.00 8.00 -0.76
CA LEU A 26 -5.04 8.92 -1.21
C LEU A 26 -5.98 9.33 -0.07
N ASP A 27 -5.94 8.62 1.06
CA ASP A 27 -6.80 8.88 2.22
C ASP A 27 -6.08 9.71 3.30
N ARG A 28 -4.74 9.61 3.39
CA ARG A 28 -3.93 10.38 4.34
C ARG A 28 -2.84 11.18 3.62
N ASN A 29 -2.96 12.50 3.69
CA ASN A 29 -2.01 13.40 3.03
C ASN A 29 -0.57 13.19 3.55
N GLY A 30 0.40 13.11 2.64
CA GLY A 30 1.82 12.96 2.94
C GLY A 30 2.24 11.56 3.42
N ILE A 31 1.33 10.58 3.49
CA ILE A 31 1.69 9.20 3.84
C ILE A 31 2.19 8.46 2.60
N ILE A 32 3.41 7.95 2.71
CA ILE A 32 4.05 7.08 1.72
C ILE A 32 4.47 5.79 2.44
N THR A 33 4.13 4.66 1.86
CA THR A 33 4.48 3.36 2.47
C THR A 33 5.97 3.04 2.27
N ARG A 34 6.51 2.14 3.10
CA ARG A 34 7.69 1.35 2.67
C ARG A 34 7.27 0.44 1.49
N PRO A 35 8.20 -0.17 0.75
CA PRO A 35 7.84 -1.15 -0.27
C PRO A 35 6.96 -2.26 0.32
N ILE A 36 5.75 -2.41 -0.20
CA ILE A 36 4.81 -3.47 0.18
C ILE A 36 4.50 -4.35 -1.03
N LYS A 37 4.25 -5.62 -0.77
CA LYS A 37 3.96 -6.63 -1.79
C LYS A 37 2.44 -6.79 -1.97
N PRO A 38 1.96 -7.32 -3.10
CA PRO A 38 0.60 -7.80 -3.22
C PRO A 38 0.33 -8.94 -2.25
N VAL A 39 -0.94 -9.14 -1.90
CA VAL A 39 -1.41 -10.38 -1.26
C VAL A 39 -1.30 -11.55 -2.24
N GLY A 40 -1.62 -11.33 -3.52
CA GLY A 40 -1.53 -12.32 -4.58
C GLY A 40 -0.28 -12.20 -5.46
N THR A 41 -0.43 -12.56 -6.74
CA THR A 41 0.65 -12.55 -7.75
C THR A 41 0.54 -11.38 -8.73
N GLU A 42 -0.32 -10.41 -8.43
CA GLU A 42 -0.57 -9.27 -9.29
C GLU A 42 0.66 -8.37 -9.41
N SER A 43 0.81 -7.78 -10.59
CA SER A 43 1.85 -6.78 -10.86
C SER A 43 1.21 -5.44 -11.13
N TYR A 44 1.86 -4.38 -10.65
CA TYR A 44 1.41 -3.01 -10.80
C TYR A 44 2.51 -2.15 -11.40
N LYS A 45 2.14 -1.01 -11.99
CA LYS A 45 3.05 0.02 -12.50
C LYS A 45 2.82 1.34 -11.76
N ALA A 46 3.79 2.25 -11.87
CA ALA A 46 3.63 3.60 -11.35
C ALA A 46 2.38 4.29 -11.96
N GLY A 47 1.61 4.96 -11.12
CA GLY A 47 0.32 5.56 -11.44
C GLY A 47 -0.89 4.63 -11.30
N ASP A 48 -0.70 3.33 -11.09
CA ASP A 48 -1.82 2.43 -10.83
C ASP A 48 -2.47 2.74 -9.48
N ARG A 49 -3.80 2.67 -9.46
CA ARG A 49 -4.61 2.88 -8.27
C ARG A 49 -4.94 1.54 -7.62
N VAL A 50 -4.76 1.45 -6.31
CA VAL A 50 -4.92 0.21 -5.55
C VAL A 50 -5.64 0.41 -4.21
N TYR A 51 -6.21 -0.67 -3.70
CA TYR A 51 -6.52 -0.82 -2.28
C TYR A 51 -5.38 -1.54 -1.57
N TYR A 52 -4.96 -1.07 -0.41
CA TYR A 52 -3.91 -1.68 0.40
C TYR A 52 -4.27 -1.61 1.88
N PHE A 53 -3.55 -2.34 2.72
CA PHE A 53 -3.60 -2.14 4.17
C PHE A 53 -2.21 -1.90 4.74
N ILE A 54 -2.14 -1.12 5.83
CA ILE A 54 -0.93 -1.02 6.65
C ILE A 54 -1.23 -1.24 8.14
N PHE A 55 -0.27 -1.84 8.83
CA PHE A 55 -0.24 -1.92 10.28
C PHE A 55 0.51 -0.72 10.88
N ASN A 56 0.38 -0.55 12.19
CA ASN A 56 1.02 0.54 12.93
C ASN A 56 2.57 0.51 12.86
N ASP A 57 3.16 -0.65 12.56
CA ASP A 57 4.62 -0.80 12.36
C ASP A 57 5.11 -0.42 10.95
N GLY A 58 4.16 -0.06 10.06
CA GLY A 58 4.40 0.31 8.66
C GLY A 58 4.50 -0.88 7.69
N THR A 59 4.30 -2.12 8.17
CA THR A 59 4.16 -3.28 7.28
C THR A 59 2.76 -3.32 6.68
N GLY A 60 2.61 -3.97 5.53
CA GLY A 60 1.34 -3.97 4.81
C GLY A 60 1.38 -4.82 3.54
N ARG A 61 0.24 -4.89 2.84
CA ARG A 61 0.12 -5.52 1.52
C ARG A 61 -0.91 -4.79 0.65
N ILE A 62 -0.74 -4.93 -0.66
CA ILE A 62 -1.74 -4.50 -1.66
C ILE A 62 -2.79 -5.59 -1.79
N ILE A 63 -4.07 -5.21 -1.69
CA ILE A 63 -5.22 -6.12 -1.75
C ILE A 63 -5.59 -6.39 -3.21
N CYS A 64 -5.82 -5.33 -3.99
CA CYS A 64 -6.18 -5.40 -5.41
C CYS A 64 -6.03 -4.02 -6.10
N GLY A 65 -6.06 -4.03 -7.43
CA GLY A 65 -6.24 -2.81 -8.25
C GLY A 65 -7.66 -2.24 -8.16
N MET A 66 -7.77 -0.93 -8.41
CA MET A 66 -9.04 -0.21 -8.53
C MET A 66 -9.54 -0.15 -9.98
#